data_AF-A0A6L9ENB6-F1
#
_entry.id   AF-A0A6L9ENB6-F1
#
_cell.length_a   1.000
_cell.length_b   1.000
_cell.length_c   1.000
_cell.angle_alpha   90.00
_cell.angle_beta   90.00
_cell.angle_gamma   90.00
#
_symmetry.space_group_name_H-M   'P 1'
#
loop_
_entity.id
_entity.type
_entity.pdbx_description
1 polymer ?
#
loop_
_entity_poly.entity_id
_entity_poly.type
_entity_poly.pdbx_seq_one_letter_code
_entity_poly.pdbx_strand_id
1 'polypeptide(L)'
;MPETILLAFLYAKLKGNKVSVLFSSWTIYPLVIFEIITFIGQVMSFCGSYTIIESINKLTSIYLIFYLLLVFKYELYIPSIIGSIFIVLGGALNDIVIKANGGFMPVYQSISYLTGRFISDESPIKDNIHILGTSEANLKFLTDFIDLGYTILSIGDVLMRIFVFLIIYGAIKKINNQRRKESC
;
A
#
# COMPACT_ATOMS: atom_id res chain seq x y z
N MET A 1 -4.28 -1.12 -0.29
CA MET A 1 -3.67 0.23 -0.43
C MET A 1 -4.61 1.09 -1.27
N PRO A 2 -5.83 1.37 -0.76
CA PRO A 2 -6.89 1.96 -1.56
C PRO A 2 -6.52 3.36 -2.05
N GLU A 3 -5.80 4.16 -1.27
CA GLU A 3 -5.40 5.53 -1.65
C GLU A 3 -4.51 5.53 -2.88
N THR A 4 -3.57 4.59 -2.97
CA THR A 4 -2.65 4.49 -4.10
C THR A 4 -3.38 4.12 -5.38
N ILE A 5 -4.37 3.21 -5.30
CA ILE A 5 -5.20 2.81 -6.43
C ILE A 5 -6.07 3.99 -6.88
N LEU A 6 -6.69 4.71 -5.94
CA LEU A 6 -7.49 5.90 -6.22
C LEU A 6 -6.63 7.02 -6.84
N LEU A 7 -5.40 7.21 -6.36
CA LEU A 7 -4.45 8.15 -6.93
C LEU A 7 -4.08 7.77 -8.38
N ALA A 8 -3.84 6.48 -8.66
CA ALA A 8 -3.61 5.99 -10.01
C ALA A 8 -4.82 6.23 -10.93
N PHE A 9 -6.04 6.03 -10.42
CA PHE A 9 -7.27 6.31 -11.17
C PHE A 9 -7.44 7.80 -11.46
N LEU A 10 -7.20 8.66 -10.47
CA LEU A 10 -7.26 10.10 -10.62
C LEU A 10 -6.24 10.57 -11.67
N TYR A 11 -4.98 10.14 -11.54
CA TYR A 11 -3.93 10.48 -12.49
C TYR A 11 -4.24 9.98 -13.91
N ALA A 12 -4.78 8.77 -14.05
CA ALA A 12 -5.21 8.23 -15.34
C ALA A 12 -6.30 9.10 -15.99
N LYS A 13 -7.31 9.54 -15.22
CA LYS A 13 -8.37 10.44 -15.69
C LYS A 13 -7.82 11.79 -16.12
N LEU A 14 -6.91 12.39 -15.34
CA LEU A 14 -6.25 13.65 -15.68
C LEU A 14 -5.45 13.56 -17.00
N LYS A 15 -4.95 12.37 -17.34
CA LYS A 15 -4.29 12.08 -18.62
C LYS A 15 -5.25 11.66 -19.74
N GLY A 16 -6.56 11.85 -19.56
CA GLY A 16 -7.58 11.56 -20.57
C GLY A 16 -7.82 10.06 -20.81
N ASN A 17 -7.40 9.18 -19.89
CA ASN A 17 -7.66 7.74 -19.99
C ASN A 17 -8.96 7.38 -19.28
N LYS A 18 -9.71 6.44 -19.85
CA LYS A 18 -10.91 5.87 -19.23
C LYS A 18 -10.50 4.79 -18.24
N VAL A 19 -10.79 4.95 -16.95
CA VAL A 19 -10.45 3.98 -15.90
C VAL A 19 -11.30 2.71 -15.99
N SER A 20 -12.55 2.83 -16.42
CA SER A 20 -13.51 1.71 -16.53
C SER A 20 -13.01 0.55 -17.40
N VAL A 21 -12.07 0.81 -18.32
CA VAL A 21 -11.50 -0.22 -19.20
C VAL A 21 -10.69 -1.27 -18.45
N LEU A 22 -10.14 -0.92 -17.27
CA LEU A 22 -9.38 -1.85 -16.43
C LEU A 22 -10.25 -3.01 -15.96
N PHE A 23 -11.54 -2.73 -15.69
CA PHE A 23 -12.52 -3.70 -15.24
C PHE A 23 -13.10 -4.57 -16.37
N SER A 24 -12.68 -4.36 -17.62
CA SER A 24 -13.07 -5.22 -18.72
C SER A 24 -12.30 -6.54 -18.76
N SER A 25 -11.21 -6.69 -17.99
CA SER A 25 -10.43 -7.92 -17.93
C SER A 25 -10.56 -8.61 -16.59
N TRP A 26 -10.50 -9.94 -16.59
CA TRP A 26 -10.59 -10.70 -15.34
C TRP A 26 -9.38 -10.49 -14.41
N THR A 27 -8.24 -10.08 -14.97
CA THR A 27 -6.95 -9.99 -14.27
C THR A 27 -6.91 -8.97 -13.12
N ILE A 28 -7.85 -8.01 -13.09
CA ILE A 28 -7.97 -7.05 -11.98
C ILE A 28 -8.79 -7.61 -10.81
N TYR A 29 -9.69 -8.57 -11.02
CA TYR A 29 -10.63 -9.00 -9.97
C TYR A 29 -9.96 -9.65 -8.75
N PRO A 30 -8.88 -10.44 -8.86
CA PRO A 30 -8.16 -10.91 -7.68
C PRO A 30 -7.69 -9.76 -6.78
N LEU A 31 -7.22 -8.65 -7.36
CA LEU A 31 -6.82 -7.45 -6.63
C LEU A 31 -8.01 -6.72 -6.00
N VAL A 32 -9.11 -6.59 -6.74
CA VAL A 32 -10.34 -5.95 -6.23
C VAL A 32 -10.92 -6.73 -5.06
N ILE A 33 -10.98 -8.06 -5.16
CA ILE A 33 -11.45 -8.93 -4.08
C ILE A 33 -10.55 -8.77 -2.86
N PHE A 34 -9.22 -8.75 -3.04
CA PHE A 34 -8.30 -8.53 -1.94
C PHE A 34 -8.53 -7.17 -1.27
N GLU A 35 -8.69 -6.07 -2.02
CA GLU A 35 -9.01 -4.75 -1.47
C GLU A 35 -10.35 -4.71 -0.74
N ILE A 36 -11.37 -5.45 -1.20
CA ILE A 36 -12.64 -5.56 -0.49
C ILE A 36 -12.44 -6.29 0.84
N ILE A 37 -11.68 -7.38 0.86
CA ILE A 37 -11.37 -8.14 2.10
C ILE A 37 -10.59 -7.26 3.07
N THR A 38 -9.57 -6.52 2.60
CA THR A 38 -8.81 -5.60 3.46
C THR A 38 -9.69 -4.46 3.98
N PHE A 39 -10.59 -3.92 3.16
CA PHE A 39 -11.55 -2.91 3.60
C PHE A 39 -12.49 -3.45 4.68
N ILE A 40 -13.05 -4.66 4.52
CA ILE A 40 -13.87 -5.31 5.54
C ILE A 40 -13.06 -5.50 6.83
N GLY A 41 -11.82 -5.99 6.73
CA GLY A 41 -10.93 -6.14 7.89
C GLY A 41 -10.69 -4.81 8.60
N GLN A 42 -10.50 -3.74 7.84
CA GLN A 42 -10.35 -2.40 8.41
C GLN A 42 -11.63 -1.94 9.12
N VAL A 43 -12.81 -2.11 8.52
CA VAL A 43 -14.08 -1.78 9.17
C VAL A 43 -14.27 -2.60 10.46
N MET A 44 -14.00 -3.91 10.43
CA MET A 44 -14.12 -4.78 11.61
C MET A 44 -13.17 -4.41 12.74
N SER A 45 -11.99 -3.89 12.41
CA SER A 45 -11.06 -3.41 13.44
C SER A 45 -11.53 -2.15 14.16
N PHE A 46 -12.40 -1.33 13.55
CA PHE A 46 -13.12 -0.28 14.29
C PHE A 46 -14.11 -0.84 15.31
N CYS A 47 -14.60 -2.05 15.11
CA CYS A 47 -15.44 -2.77 16.06
C CYS A 47 -14.62 -3.63 17.05
N GLY A 48 -13.29 -3.49 17.09
CA GLY A 48 -12.40 -4.24 17.99
C GLY A 48 -12.03 -5.66 17.54
N SER A 49 -12.41 -6.07 16.32
CA SER A 49 -12.06 -7.39 15.77
C SER A 49 -10.87 -7.30 14.81
N TYR A 50 -9.75 -7.93 15.16
CA TYR A 50 -8.50 -7.90 14.38
C TYR A 50 -8.22 -9.18 13.58
N THR A 51 -9.07 -10.20 13.69
CA THR A 51 -8.86 -11.54 13.11
C THR A 51 -8.60 -11.52 11.60
N ILE A 52 -9.33 -10.66 10.86
CA ILE A 52 -9.17 -10.55 9.42
C ILE A 52 -7.86 -9.83 9.07
N ILE A 53 -7.49 -8.76 9.80
CA ILE A 53 -6.24 -8.02 9.57
C ILE A 53 -5.01 -8.90 9.83
N GLU A 54 -5.00 -9.64 10.95
CA GLU A 54 -3.91 -10.58 11.25
C GLU A 54 -3.75 -11.66 10.16
N SER A 55 -4.86 -12.10 9.57
CA SER A 55 -4.84 -13.04 8.44
C SER A 55 -4.31 -12.41 7.16
N ILE A 56 -4.71 -11.17 6.86
CA ILE A 56 -4.25 -10.41 5.70
C ILE A 56 -2.74 -10.17 5.76
N ASN A 57 -2.17 -9.85 6.93
CA ASN A 57 -0.73 -9.60 7.08
C ASN A 57 0.10 -10.78 6.57
N LYS A 58 -0.36 -12.01 6.80
CA LYS A 58 0.27 -13.25 6.30
C LYS A 58 0.12 -13.45 4.78
N LEU A 59 -0.87 -12.79 4.17
CA LEU A 59 -1.20 -12.90 2.74
C LEU A 59 -0.66 -11.71 1.91
N THR A 60 0.06 -10.76 2.52
CA THR A 60 0.60 -9.57 1.84
C THR A 60 1.44 -9.93 0.62
N SER A 61 2.25 -10.99 0.68
CA SER A 61 3.03 -11.48 -0.46
C SER A 61 2.15 -11.96 -1.61
N ILE A 62 1.02 -12.63 -1.30
CA ILE A 62 0.06 -13.10 -2.31
C ILE A 62 -0.61 -11.91 -3.00
N TYR A 63 -0.92 -10.85 -2.25
CA TYR A 63 -1.46 -9.62 -2.81
C TYR A 63 -0.50 -8.98 -3.84
N LEU A 64 0.79 -8.92 -3.55
CA LEU A 64 1.80 -8.45 -4.52
C LEU A 64 1.90 -9.38 -5.74
N ILE A 65 1.79 -10.69 -5.56
CA ILE A 65 1.78 -11.66 -6.66
C ILE A 65 0.60 -11.41 -7.61
N PHE A 66 -0.59 -11.03 -7.11
CA PHE A 66 -1.73 -10.73 -7.98
C PHE A 66 -1.48 -9.57 -8.94
N TYR A 67 -0.60 -8.61 -8.61
CA TYR A 67 -0.19 -7.57 -9.56
C TYR A 67 0.57 -8.14 -10.77
N LEU A 68 1.25 -9.28 -10.63
CA LEU A 68 1.94 -9.92 -11.75
C LEU A 68 0.98 -10.36 -12.86
N LEU A 69 -0.29 -10.66 -12.53
CA LEU A 69 -1.31 -10.95 -13.54
C LEU A 69 -1.49 -9.78 -14.52
N LEU A 70 -1.50 -8.55 -14.02
CA LEU A 70 -1.55 -7.34 -14.84
C LEU A 70 -0.24 -7.13 -15.59
N VAL A 71 0.91 -7.38 -14.93
CA VAL A 71 2.23 -7.23 -15.55
C VAL A 71 2.36 -8.12 -16.78
N PHE A 72 2.02 -9.41 -16.66
CA PHE A 72 2.12 -10.35 -17.77
C PHE A 72 1.06 -10.09 -18.84
N LYS A 73 -0.18 -9.80 -18.46
CA LYS A 73 -1.26 -9.55 -19.43
C LYS A 73 -1.02 -8.30 -20.29
N TYR A 74 -0.44 -7.25 -19.71
CA TYR A 74 -0.27 -5.94 -20.37
C TYR A 74 1.19 -5.59 -20.67
N GLU A 75 2.11 -6.55 -20.51
CA GLU A 75 3.54 -6.42 -20.79
C GLU A 75 4.19 -5.23 -20.06
N LEU A 76 3.86 -5.05 -18.77
CA LEU A 76 4.32 -3.91 -17.95
C LEU A 76 5.71 -4.15 -17.35
N TYR A 77 6.61 -4.79 -18.09
CA TYR A 77 7.92 -5.25 -17.58
C TYR A 77 8.80 -4.11 -17.06
N ILE A 78 8.92 -3.01 -17.82
CA ILE A 78 9.72 -1.86 -17.41
C ILE A 78 9.12 -1.18 -16.16
N PRO A 79 7.81 -0.83 -16.12
CA PRO A 79 7.18 -0.35 -14.89
C PRO A 79 7.33 -1.30 -13.70
N SER A 80 7.27 -2.62 -13.90
CA SER A 80 7.41 -3.58 -12.82
C SER A 80 8.84 -3.67 -12.27
N ILE A 81 9.87 -3.56 -13.13
CA ILE A 81 11.27 -3.55 -12.70
C ILE A 81 11.56 -2.26 -11.91
N ILE A 82 11.09 -1.11 -12.40
CA ILE A 82 11.25 0.16 -11.68
C ILE A 82 10.52 0.08 -10.34
N GLY A 83 9.28 -0.39 -10.34
CA GLY A 83 8.49 -0.54 -9.12
C GLY A 83 9.10 -1.50 -8.12
N SER A 84 9.69 -2.63 -8.56
CA SER A 84 10.33 -3.58 -7.64
C SER A 84 11.58 -3.00 -6.99
N ILE A 85 12.34 -2.15 -7.69
CA ILE A 85 13.45 -1.39 -7.07
C ILE A 85 12.92 -0.53 -5.92
N PHE A 86 11.80 0.17 -6.11
CA PHE A 86 11.18 0.96 -5.04
C PHE A 86 10.66 0.11 -3.87
N ILE A 87 10.17 -1.11 -4.13
CA ILE A 87 9.81 -2.04 -3.05
C ILE A 87 11.04 -2.37 -2.20
N VAL A 88 12.14 -2.77 -2.85
CA VAL A 88 13.39 -3.13 -2.16
C VAL A 88 13.97 -1.95 -1.40
N LEU A 89 14.02 -0.76 -2.02
CA LEU A 89 14.51 0.44 -1.36
C LEU A 89 13.63 0.85 -0.17
N GLY A 90 12.30 0.77 -0.31
CA GLY A 90 11.36 1.07 0.76
C GLY A 90 11.52 0.11 1.95
N GLY A 91 11.59 -1.19 1.68
CA GLY A 91 11.84 -2.21 2.72
C GLY A 91 13.20 -2.02 3.41
N ALA A 92 14.27 -1.78 2.63
CA ALA A 92 15.59 -1.52 3.19
C ALA A 92 15.63 -0.28 4.09
N LEU A 93 14.89 0.78 3.72
CA LEU A 93 14.77 1.99 4.53
C LEU A 93 14.11 1.70 5.88
N ASN A 94 13.02 0.94 5.87
CA ASN A 94 12.31 0.53 7.09
C ASN A 94 13.20 -0.36 7.97
N ASP A 95 13.91 -1.32 7.38
CA ASP A 95 14.86 -2.19 8.10
C ASP A 95 15.99 -1.39 8.77
N ILE A 96 16.50 -0.35 8.11
CA ILE A 96 17.53 0.54 8.67
C ILE A 96 16.98 1.28 9.90
N VAL A 97 15.76 1.81 9.81
CA VAL A 97 15.10 2.50 10.93
C VAL A 97 14.89 1.55 12.11
N ILE A 98 14.39 0.34 11.85
CA ILE A 98 14.16 -0.68 12.86
C ILE A 98 15.46 -1.05 13.57
N LYS A 99 16.55 -1.29 12.82
CA LYS A 99 17.87 -1.60 13.38
C LYS A 99 18.45 -0.43 14.18
N ALA A 100 18.29 0.80 13.71
CA ALA A 100 18.76 2.00 14.40
C ALA A 100 18.03 2.27 15.73
N ASN A 101 16.84 1.68 15.92
CA ASN A 101 16.02 1.85 17.11
C ASN A 101 15.89 0.54 17.92
N GLY A 102 16.94 -0.30 17.92
CA GLY A 102 17.02 -1.47 18.80
C GLY A 102 16.08 -2.63 18.42
N GLY A 103 15.66 -2.70 17.16
CA GLY A 103 14.72 -3.71 16.68
C GLY A 103 13.26 -3.25 16.64
N PHE A 104 13.00 -1.96 16.90
CA PHE A 104 11.66 -1.40 16.92
C PHE A 104 11.46 -0.29 15.87
N MET A 105 10.24 -0.15 15.38
CA MET A 105 9.76 0.94 14.52
C MET A 105 9.02 1.96 15.41
N PRO A 106 9.61 3.15 15.66
CA PRO A 106 8.90 4.23 16.33
C PRO A 106 7.70 4.72 15.51
N VAL A 107 6.59 5.00 16.18
CA VAL A 107 5.34 5.43 15.54
C VAL A 107 4.87 6.76 16.15
N TYR A 108 4.65 7.75 15.30
CA TYR A 108 4.12 9.06 15.66
C TYR A 108 2.67 9.19 15.18
N GLN A 109 1.78 9.45 16.13
CA GLN A 109 0.34 9.40 15.94
C GLN A 109 -0.24 10.82 16.05
N SER A 110 -1.21 11.15 15.21
CA SER A 110 -1.90 12.44 15.18
C SER A 110 -3.39 12.23 14.86
N ILE A 111 -3.72 11.90 13.62
CA ILE A 111 -5.10 11.63 13.17
C ILE A 111 -5.65 10.35 13.83
N SER A 112 -4.80 9.37 14.11
CA SER A 112 -5.17 8.12 14.79
C SER A 112 -5.73 8.35 16.20
N TYR A 113 -5.40 9.47 16.86
CA TYR A 113 -6.06 9.84 18.12
C TYR A 113 -7.52 10.24 17.90
N LEU A 114 -7.84 10.93 16.80
CA LEU A 114 -9.20 11.38 16.47
C LEU A 114 -10.11 10.22 16.09
N THR A 115 -9.54 9.17 15.50
CA THR A 115 -10.28 7.96 15.09
C THR A 115 -10.35 6.90 16.19
N GLY A 116 -9.69 7.14 17.34
CA GLY A 116 -9.60 6.19 18.45
C GLY A 116 -8.72 4.96 18.14
N ARG A 117 -7.86 5.05 17.12
CA ARG A 117 -7.01 3.96 16.61
C ARG A 117 -5.53 4.18 16.99
N PHE A 118 -5.28 4.59 18.22
CA PHE A 118 -3.94 4.89 18.68
C PHE A 118 -3.35 3.75 19.52
N ILE A 119 -2.02 3.62 19.46
CA ILE A 119 -1.21 2.81 20.35
C ILE A 119 -1.18 3.53 21.70
N SER A 120 -1.70 2.89 22.74
CA SER A 120 -1.58 3.35 24.12
C SER A 120 -0.39 2.65 24.80
N ASP A 121 0.29 3.35 25.71
CA ASP A 121 1.40 2.80 26.51
C ASP A 121 1.00 1.54 27.31
N GLU A 122 -0.29 1.35 27.61
CA GLU A 122 -0.83 0.23 28.39
C GLU A 122 -1.13 -1.04 27.55
N SER A 123 -1.03 -0.96 26.23
CA SER A 123 -1.35 -2.05 25.30
C SER A 123 -0.22 -2.16 24.28
N PRO A 124 0.82 -2.99 24.51
CA PRO A 124 1.79 -3.28 23.47
C PRO A 124 1.03 -3.80 22.25
N ILE A 125 1.28 -3.21 21.09
CA ILE A 125 0.74 -3.74 19.84
C ILE A 125 1.18 -5.20 19.75
N LYS A 126 0.25 -6.08 19.45
CA LYS A 126 0.51 -7.51 19.29
C LYS A 126 1.50 -7.82 18.14
N ASP A 127 1.81 -6.83 17.30
CA ASP A 127 2.98 -6.79 16.43
C ASP A 127 4.16 -6.21 17.21
N ASN A 128 4.98 -7.11 17.75
CA ASN A 128 6.11 -6.89 18.67
C ASN A 128 7.22 -5.93 18.19
N ILE A 129 7.04 -5.22 17.07
CA ILE A 129 8.06 -4.33 16.48
C ILE A 129 7.71 -2.85 16.58
N HIS A 130 6.45 -2.44 16.80
CA HIS A 130 6.09 -1.01 16.81
C HIS A 130 6.03 -0.46 18.24
N ILE A 131 6.64 0.69 18.47
CA ILE A 131 6.64 1.40 19.77
C ILE A 131 6.23 2.87 19.58
N LEU A 132 5.75 3.51 20.65
CA LEU A 132 5.45 4.95 20.59
C LEU A 132 6.74 5.74 20.35
N GLY A 133 6.71 6.67 19.39
CA GLY A 133 7.86 7.52 19.05
C GLY A 133 8.15 8.57 20.12
N THR A 134 9.42 8.69 20.50
CA THR A 134 9.90 9.68 21.48
C THR A 134 10.94 10.63 20.88
N SER A 135 11.30 11.67 21.62
CA SER A 135 12.39 12.57 21.23
C SER A 135 13.76 11.88 21.08
N GLU A 136 13.92 10.66 21.58
CA GLU A 136 15.18 9.90 21.54
C GLU A 136 15.27 8.97 20.32
N ALA A 137 14.18 8.80 19.57
CA ALA A 137 14.15 7.94 18.40
C ALA A 137 15.16 8.38 17.33
N ASN A 138 15.91 7.42 16.79
CA ASN A 138 16.82 7.61 15.68
C ASN A 138 16.06 7.66 14.35
N LEU A 139 16.56 8.48 13.41
CA LEU A 139 16.02 8.59 12.05
C LEU A 139 14.52 8.94 11.99
N LYS A 140 14.03 9.83 12.85
CA LYS A 140 12.59 10.20 12.98
C LYS A 140 11.88 10.56 11.68
N PHE A 141 12.58 11.15 10.72
CA PHE A 141 11.99 11.52 9.43
C PHE A 141 11.75 10.30 8.50
N LEU A 142 12.19 9.11 8.90
CA LEU A 142 12.01 7.83 8.20
C LEU A 142 11.13 6.84 8.96
N THR A 143 10.76 7.15 10.21
CA THR A 143 9.87 6.31 11.03
C THR A 143 8.42 6.39 10.52
N ASP A 144 7.50 5.72 11.20
CA ASP A 144 6.08 5.84 10.89
C ASP A 144 5.54 7.15 11.44
N PHE A 145 5.23 8.10 10.56
CA PHE A 145 4.67 9.40 10.95
C PHE A 145 3.57 9.92 10.02
N ILE A 146 3.39 9.30 8.85
CA ILE A 146 2.34 9.67 7.90
C ILE A 146 1.06 8.99 8.35
N ASP A 147 0.38 9.63 9.29
CA ASP A 147 -0.83 9.11 9.90
C ASP A 147 -2.05 9.37 9.01
N LEU A 148 -2.72 8.31 8.56
CA LEU A 148 -3.97 8.37 7.78
C LEU A 148 -5.22 8.16 8.64
N GLY A 149 -5.07 8.05 9.96
CA GLY A 149 -6.15 7.83 10.93
C GLY A 149 -6.52 6.36 11.14
N TYR A 150 -6.13 5.46 10.25
CA TYR A 150 -6.39 4.02 10.40
C TYR A 150 -5.14 3.16 10.13
N THR A 151 -4.09 3.79 9.62
CA THR A 151 -2.76 3.24 9.37
C THR A 151 -1.77 4.40 9.41
N ILE A 152 -0.56 4.15 9.88
CA ILE A 152 0.52 5.13 9.95
C ILE A 152 1.64 4.57 9.08
N LEU A 153 2.15 5.41 8.19
CA LEU A 153 3.10 5.00 7.15
C LEU A 153 4.45 5.68 7.37
N SER A 154 5.50 4.94 7.03
CA SER A 154 6.85 5.45 6.82
C SER A 154 7.03 5.98 5.39
N ILE A 155 8.14 6.67 5.16
CA ILE A 155 8.59 6.98 3.79
C ILE A 155 8.85 5.70 3.00
N GLY A 156 9.35 4.64 3.65
CA GLY A 156 9.56 3.35 2.99
C GLY A 156 8.26 2.75 2.46
N ASP A 157 7.17 2.84 3.23
CA ASP A 157 5.83 2.40 2.78
C ASP A 157 5.32 3.18 1.58
N VAL A 158 5.58 4.49 1.54
CA VAL A 158 5.26 5.34 0.38
C VAL A 158 6.07 4.91 -0.85
N LEU A 159 7.36 4.58 -0.69
CA LEU A 159 8.17 4.06 -1.80
C LEU A 159 7.61 2.72 -2.31
N MET A 160 7.27 1.79 -1.42
CA MET A 160 6.68 0.51 -1.81
C MET A 160 5.37 0.68 -2.60
N ARG A 161 4.55 1.69 -2.24
CA ARG A 161 3.31 2.04 -2.94
C ARG A 161 3.53 2.50 -4.39
N ILE A 162 4.72 2.97 -4.77
CA ILE A 162 5.04 3.36 -6.16
C ILE A 162 4.85 2.17 -7.11
N PHE A 163 5.19 0.94 -6.70
CA PHE A 163 4.96 -0.25 -7.52
C PHE A 163 3.48 -0.38 -7.90
N VAL A 164 2.59 -0.33 -6.91
CA VAL A 164 1.13 -0.44 -7.11
C VAL A 164 0.64 0.64 -8.08
N PHE A 165 1.08 1.89 -7.87
CA PHE A 165 0.71 3.00 -8.75
C PHE A 165 1.14 2.76 -10.20
N LEU A 166 2.40 2.37 -10.41
CA LEU A 166 2.96 2.14 -11.74
C LEU A 166 2.24 1.03 -12.49
N ILE A 167 1.88 -0.07 -11.81
CA ILE A 167 1.17 -1.20 -12.45
C ILE A 167 -0.27 -0.82 -12.80
N ILE A 168 -1.03 -0.22 -11.87
CA ILE A 168 -2.43 0.16 -12.13
C ILE A 168 -2.52 1.21 -13.24
N TYR A 169 -1.75 2.30 -13.13
CA TYR A 169 -1.73 3.34 -14.14
C TYR A 169 -1.21 2.81 -15.48
N GLY A 170 -0.15 2.00 -15.46
CA GLY A 170 0.43 1.35 -16.64
C GLY A 170 -0.59 0.49 -17.38
N ALA A 171 -1.35 -0.35 -16.66
CA ALA A 171 -2.41 -1.17 -17.22
C ALA A 171 -3.50 -0.32 -17.88
N ILE A 172 -4.03 0.69 -17.17
CA ILE A 172 -5.05 1.59 -17.70
C ILE A 172 -4.56 2.27 -18.98
N LYS A 173 -3.34 2.79 -18.97
CA LYS A 173 -2.73 3.47 -20.13
C LYS A 173 -2.56 2.52 -21.32
N LYS A 174 -2.04 1.30 -21.11
CA LYS A 174 -1.85 0.31 -22.17
C LYS A 174 -3.18 -0.08 -22.83
N ILE A 175 -4.21 -0.38 -22.03
CA ILE A 175 -5.54 -0.77 -22.55
C ILE A 175 -6.17 0.37 -23.36
N ASN A 176 -6.12 1.61 -22.85
CA ASN A 176 -6.66 2.76 -23.57
C ASN A 176 -5.93 2.99 -24.91
N ASN A 177 -4.60 2.82 -24.94
CA ASN A 177 -3.83 2.96 -26.17
C ASN A 177 -4.13 1.86 -27.20
N GLN A 178 -4.35 0.62 -26.76
CA GLN A 178 -4.76 -0.48 -27.64
C GLN A 178 -6.12 -0.19 -28.29
N ARG A 179 -7.13 0.19 -27.50
CA ARG A 179 -8.48 0.52 -28.02
C ARG A 179 -8.48 1.69 -28.99
N ARG A 180 -7.65 2.71 -28.75
CA ARG A 180 -7.51 3.86 -29.68
C ARG A 180 -6.95 3.42 -31.03
N LYS A 181 -5.99 2.48 -31.04
CA LYS A 181 -5.43 1.92 -32.29
C LYS A 181 -6.43 1.07 -33.05
N GLU A 182 -7.28 0.31 -32.35
CA GLU A 182 -8.33 -0.51 -32.97
C GLU A 182 -9.48 0.33 -33.56
N SER A 183 -9.60 1.61 -33.16
CA SER A 183 -10.65 2.53 -33.63
C SER A 183 -10.20 3.43 -34.78
N CYS A 184 -8.94 3.32 -35.24
CA CYS A 184 -8.37 4.04 -36.39
C CYS A 184 -8.16 3.07 -37.55
#